data_AF-A0A672ZX11-F1
#
_entry.id   AF-A0A672ZX11-F1
#
_cell.length_a   1.000
_cell.length_b   1.000
_cell.length_c   1.000
_cell.angle_alpha   90.00
_cell.angle_beta   90.00
_cell.angle_gamma   90.00
#
_symmetry.space_group_name_H-M   'P 1'
#
loop_
_entity.id
_entity.type
_entity.pdbx_description
1 polymer ?
#
loop_
_entity_poly.entity_id
_entity_poly.type
_entity_poly.pdbx_seq_one_letter_code
_entity_poly.pdbx_strand_id
1 'polypeptide(L)'
;MKEVAKVFLATNSDYKYTEKIMTYLFDFPHGPKPGTPHRPWKSYFDLILVDARKPMFFGEGTVLRQVDTTTGRLKIGTYTGPLQHGIVYSGGSSDIVCDLLGAKGKDIVYIGDHIFGDILKSKKRQGWRTFLVIPELAQELHVWTDKSGIFSELQSLDCFLAELYKHLDSSSNERPDISSLQRRIKKVTHDMDMCYGMMGSLFRSGSRQTLFASQVMRYADLYAASFINLIYYPFSYLFRAAHVLMPHESTVEHAHVGVADAESPLATRNRHDLDLNDMETAKRHQLTRSVSEIRPPLFYPQTPQEITHCHDEDDDDEEEEEEEEEEE
;
A
#
# COMPACT_ATOMS: atom_id res chain seq x y z
N MET A 1 23.99 -4.72 -7.64
CA MET A 1 22.81 -5.45 -8.18
C MET A 1 23.22 -6.47 -9.24
N LYS A 2 23.89 -6.08 -10.34
CA LYS A 2 24.30 -7.05 -11.40
C LYS A 2 25.19 -8.22 -10.96
N GLU A 3 25.85 -8.11 -9.80
CA GLU A 3 26.67 -9.18 -9.23
C GLU A 3 25.85 -10.38 -8.73
N VAL A 4 24.57 -10.18 -8.39
CA VAL A 4 23.72 -11.20 -7.76
C VAL A 4 22.37 -11.43 -8.47
N ALA A 5 22.01 -10.55 -9.41
CA ALA A 5 20.73 -10.60 -10.10
C ALA A 5 20.83 -10.04 -11.52
N LYS A 6 19.91 -10.47 -12.39
CA LYS A 6 19.69 -9.85 -13.70
C LYS A 6 18.95 -8.53 -13.53
N VAL A 7 19.28 -7.53 -14.33
CA VAL A 7 18.66 -6.19 -14.30
C VAL A 7 18.03 -5.90 -15.65
N PHE A 8 16.78 -5.44 -15.68
CA PHE A 8 16.11 -5.07 -16.93
C PHE A 8 15.44 -3.70 -16.85
N LEU A 9 15.23 -3.09 -18.02
CA LEU A 9 14.46 -1.86 -18.19
C LEU A 9 13.22 -2.18 -19.02
N ALA A 10 12.05 -1.75 -18.56
CA ALA A 10 10.78 -1.79 -19.30
C ALA A 10 10.06 -0.43 -19.18
N THR A 11 10.21 0.42 -20.19
CA THR A 11 9.68 1.80 -20.19
C THR A 11 8.63 2.01 -21.27
N ASN A 12 7.66 2.90 -21.00
CA ASN A 12 6.68 3.33 -21.99
C ASN A 12 7.26 4.33 -23.00
N SER A 13 8.37 4.98 -22.68
CA SER A 13 9.05 5.92 -23.58
C SER A 13 9.63 5.22 -24.80
N ASP A 14 9.79 5.96 -25.88
CA ASP A 14 10.51 5.50 -27.07
C ASP A 14 12.03 5.40 -26.83
N TYR A 15 12.74 4.76 -27.77
CA TYR A 15 14.19 4.59 -27.66
C TYR A 15 14.98 5.90 -27.67
N LYS A 16 14.60 6.88 -28.48
CA LYS A 16 15.40 8.12 -28.64
C LYS A 16 15.36 8.95 -27.38
N TYR A 17 14.19 9.07 -26.76
CA TYR A 17 14.03 9.73 -25.47
C TYR A 17 14.75 8.97 -24.37
N THR A 18 14.55 7.65 -24.31
CA THR A 18 15.21 6.77 -23.34
C THR A 18 16.73 6.88 -23.44
N GLU A 19 17.30 6.87 -24.65
CA GLU A 19 18.74 6.99 -24.86
C GLU A 19 19.29 8.33 -24.35
N LYS A 20 18.59 9.45 -24.61
CA LYS A 20 19.02 10.77 -24.11
C LYS A 20 18.99 10.85 -22.59
N ILE A 21 17.86 10.49 -21.97
CA ILE A 21 17.70 10.58 -20.51
C ILE A 21 18.64 9.62 -19.80
N MET A 22 18.74 8.37 -20.24
CA MET A 22 19.63 7.40 -19.63
C MET A 22 21.10 7.73 -19.86
N THR A 23 21.46 8.39 -20.96
CA THR A 23 22.83 8.89 -21.13
C THR A 23 23.12 9.98 -20.11
N TYR A 24 22.22 10.96 -19.96
CA TYR A 24 22.36 12.03 -18.96
C TYR A 24 22.45 11.48 -17.52
N LEU A 25 21.58 10.53 -17.15
CA LEU A 25 21.58 9.92 -15.82
C LEU A 25 22.86 9.15 -15.48
N PHE A 26 23.66 8.78 -16.47
CA PHE A 26 24.92 8.05 -16.32
C PHE A 26 26.14 8.90 -16.74
N ASP A 27 25.96 10.18 -17.06
CA ASP A 27 27.00 11.09 -17.55
C ASP A 27 27.88 11.59 -16.39
N PHE A 28 28.68 10.68 -15.86
CA PHE A 28 29.68 10.95 -14.83
C PHE A 28 31.07 10.61 -15.38
N PRO A 29 32.14 11.29 -14.91
CA PRO A 29 33.51 10.99 -15.33
C PRO A 29 34.04 9.65 -14.81
N HIS A 30 33.18 8.81 -14.24
CA HIS A 30 33.49 7.50 -13.69
C HIS A 30 32.34 6.51 -13.90
N GLY A 31 32.63 5.22 -13.74
CA GLY A 31 31.65 4.15 -13.71
C GLY A 31 30.94 4.03 -12.36
N PRO A 32 30.68 2.80 -11.86
CA PRO A 32 29.93 2.57 -10.62
C PRO A 32 30.53 3.22 -9.36
N LYS A 33 31.86 3.45 -9.35
CA LYS A 33 32.58 4.07 -8.23
C LYS A 33 33.59 5.09 -8.77
N PRO A 34 33.92 6.16 -8.02
CA PRO A 34 35.02 7.05 -8.37
C PRO A 34 36.32 6.27 -8.66
N GLY A 35 37.00 6.61 -9.75
CA GLY A 35 38.22 5.91 -10.20
C GLY A 35 37.98 4.71 -11.11
N THR A 36 36.74 4.27 -11.33
CA THR A 36 36.40 3.27 -12.36
C THR A 36 36.08 3.94 -13.70
N PRO A 37 36.42 3.32 -14.85
CA PRO A 37 36.14 3.93 -16.15
C PRO A 37 34.63 4.09 -16.38
N HIS A 38 34.24 5.18 -17.03
CA HIS A 38 32.86 5.40 -17.47
C HIS A 38 32.37 4.23 -18.33
N ARG A 39 31.10 3.87 -18.16
CA ARG A 39 30.46 2.77 -18.88
C ARG A 39 29.12 3.25 -19.46
N PRO A 40 28.80 2.90 -20.72
CA PRO A 40 27.49 3.19 -21.28
C PRO A 40 26.35 2.61 -20.43
N TRP A 41 25.26 3.37 -20.27
CA TRP A 41 24.09 2.98 -19.48
C TRP A 41 23.53 1.60 -19.88
N LYS A 42 23.54 1.30 -21.19
CA LYS A 42 23.08 0.01 -21.75
C LYS A 42 23.79 -1.20 -21.12
N SER A 43 25.05 -1.04 -20.70
CA SER A 43 25.83 -2.12 -20.10
C SER A 43 25.39 -2.51 -18.68
N TYR A 44 24.57 -1.68 -18.03
CA TYR A 44 24.01 -1.94 -16.69
C TYR A 44 22.77 -2.82 -16.73
N PHE A 45 22.21 -3.09 -17.91
CA PHE A 45 21.02 -3.91 -18.11
C PHE A 45 21.37 -5.19 -18.86
N ASP A 46 20.66 -6.26 -18.56
CA ASP A 46 20.70 -7.55 -19.27
C ASP A 46 19.62 -7.62 -20.35
N LEU A 47 18.52 -6.88 -20.15
CA LEU A 47 17.43 -6.71 -21.12
C LEU A 47 16.96 -5.26 -21.10
N ILE A 48 16.79 -4.66 -22.28
CA ILE A 48 16.27 -3.30 -22.44
C ILE A 48 15.05 -3.36 -23.35
N LEU A 49 13.92 -2.88 -22.85
CA LEU A 49 12.65 -2.85 -23.56
C LEU A 49 12.03 -1.44 -23.45
N VAL A 50 11.76 -0.86 -24.60
CA VAL A 50 11.11 0.44 -24.77
C VAL A 50 9.70 0.26 -25.34
N ASP A 51 8.91 1.34 -25.43
CA ASP A 51 7.54 1.29 -25.94
C ASP A 51 6.66 0.20 -25.28
N ALA A 52 6.85 -0.06 -23.98
CA ALA A 52 6.23 -1.20 -23.30
C ALA A 52 4.69 -1.15 -23.32
N ARG A 53 4.09 0.04 -23.41
CA ARG A 53 2.63 0.27 -23.37
C ARG A 53 1.96 -0.32 -22.12
N LYS A 54 2.58 -0.13 -20.96
CA LYS A 54 1.97 -0.44 -19.66
C LYS A 54 0.68 0.40 -19.51
N PRO A 55 -0.44 -0.19 -19.07
CA PRO A 55 -0.56 -1.50 -18.41
C PRO A 55 -0.79 -2.71 -19.34
N MET A 56 -1.00 -2.52 -20.64
CA MET A 56 -1.28 -3.60 -21.61
C MET A 56 -0.15 -4.63 -21.63
N PHE A 57 1.08 -4.17 -21.42
CA PHE A 57 2.29 -4.98 -21.21
C PHE A 57 2.10 -6.18 -20.27
N PHE A 58 1.36 -6.01 -19.16
CA PHE A 58 1.16 -7.04 -18.14
C PHE A 58 0.01 -8.02 -18.47
N GLY A 59 -0.60 -7.90 -19.64
CA GLY A 59 -1.57 -8.85 -20.20
C GLY A 59 -1.10 -9.33 -21.57
N GLU A 60 -1.93 -9.09 -22.59
CA GLU A 60 -1.63 -9.49 -23.98
C GLU A 60 -0.38 -8.84 -24.57
N GLY A 61 -0.02 -7.64 -24.09
CA GLY A 61 1.11 -6.87 -24.62
C GLY A 61 0.94 -6.48 -26.09
N THR A 62 2.06 -6.35 -26.79
CA THR A 62 2.10 -6.06 -28.23
C THR A 62 3.15 -6.92 -28.93
N VAL A 63 3.20 -6.86 -30.27
CA VAL A 63 4.23 -7.54 -31.05
C VAL A 63 5.63 -7.09 -30.60
N LEU A 64 6.49 -8.05 -30.27
CA LEU A 64 7.88 -7.80 -29.94
C LEU A 64 8.67 -7.40 -31.19
N ARG A 65 9.33 -6.24 -31.13
CA ARG A 65 10.18 -5.73 -32.20
C ARG A 65 11.59 -5.43 -31.71
N GLN A 66 12.52 -5.30 -32.64
CA GLN A 66 13.89 -4.90 -32.37
C GLN A 66 14.10 -3.44 -32.80
N VAL A 67 14.77 -2.66 -31.96
CA VAL A 67 15.22 -1.31 -32.30
C VAL A 67 16.56 -1.39 -33.03
N ASP A 68 16.69 -0.65 -34.12
CA ASP A 68 18.00 -0.28 -34.67
C ASP A 68 18.54 0.90 -33.87
N THR A 69 19.51 0.63 -32.99
CA THR A 69 20.09 1.63 -32.09
C THR A 69 20.88 2.72 -32.81
N THR A 70 21.20 2.55 -34.09
CA THR A 70 21.93 3.55 -34.89
C THR A 70 20.98 4.63 -35.40
N THR A 71 19.79 4.21 -35.86
CA THR A 71 18.78 5.12 -36.43
C THR A 71 17.69 5.51 -35.42
N GLY A 72 17.57 4.74 -34.34
CA GLY A 72 16.50 4.82 -33.35
C GLY A 72 15.13 4.41 -33.89
N ARG A 73 15.07 3.68 -35.02
CA ARG A 73 13.84 3.19 -35.64
C ARG A 73 13.64 1.70 -35.35
N LEU A 74 12.41 1.23 -35.47
CA LEU A 74 12.11 -0.20 -35.37
C LEU A 74 12.51 -0.92 -36.66
N LYS A 75 13.16 -2.07 -36.53
CA LYS A 75 13.35 -2.99 -37.66
C LYS A 75 12.00 -3.55 -38.09
N ILE A 76 11.86 -3.80 -39.39
CA ILE A 76 10.64 -4.37 -39.97
C ILE A 76 10.52 -5.83 -39.54
N GLY A 77 9.32 -6.23 -39.10
CA GLY A 77 8.99 -7.59 -38.69
C GLY A 77 8.95 -7.82 -37.19
N THR A 78 8.51 -9.01 -36.80
CA THR A 78 8.49 -9.49 -35.41
C THR A 78 9.85 -10.09 -35.06
N TYR A 79 10.38 -9.79 -33.89
CA TYR A 79 11.61 -10.41 -33.42
C TYR A 79 11.32 -11.82 -32.87
N THR A 80 11.99 -12.83 -33.43
CA THR A 80 11.83 -14.25 -33.04
C THR A 80 13.14 -14.89 -32.55
N GLY A 81 14.19 -14.09 -32.36
CA GLY A 81 15.51 -14.57 -31.94
C GLY A 81 15.63 -14.78 -30.42
N PRO A 82 16.74 -15.37 -29.94
CA PRO A 82 17.03 -15.50 -28.51
C PRO A 82 17.45 -14.16 -27.88
N LEU A 83 17.51 -14.08 -26.55
CA LEU A 83 18.13 -12.93 -25.87
C LEU A 83 19.59 -12.77 -26.31
N GLN A 84 19.97 -11.59 -26.80
CA GLN A 84 21.36 -11.28 -27.14
C GLN A 84 21.79 -9.96 -26.51
N HIS A 85 23.03 -9.91 -26.04
CA HIS A 85 23.60 -8.71 -25.44
C HIS A 85 23.64 -7.56 -26.46
N GLY A 86 23.23 -6.36 -26.02
CA GLY A 86 23.23 -5.16 -26.86
C GLY A 86 21.99 -4.99 -27.74
N ILE A 87 21.06 -5.97 -27.75
CA ILE A 87 19.75 -5.78 -28.39
C ILE A 87 18.86 -4.91 -27.50
N VAL A 88 18.13 -4.00 -28.14
CA VAL A 88 17.05 -3.23 -27.52
C VAL A 88 15.73 -3.65 -28.16
N TYR A 89 14.78 -4.04 -27.31
CA TYR A 89 13.46 -4.49 -27.68
C TYR A 89 12.44 -3.35 -27.62
N SER A 90 11.36 -3.47 -28.38
CA SER A 90 10.22 -2.55 -28.37
C SER A 90 8.91 -3.33 -28.32
N GLY A 91 7.96 -2.89 -27.50
CA GLY A 91 6.66 -3.56 -27.33
C GLY A 91 6.79 -4.85 -26.50
N GLY A 92 6.21 -5.95 -26.98
CA GLY A 92 6.21 -7.22 -26.25
C GLY A 92 5.23 -7.26 -25.07
N SER A 93 5.44 -8.22 -24.18
CA SER A 93 4.66 -8.44 -22.95
C SER A 93 5.57 -8.84 -21.78
N SER A 94 5.01 -8.84 -20.56
CA SER A 94 5.70 -9.31 -19.36
C SER A 94 6.13 -10.77 -19.46
N ASP A 95 5.33 -11.60 -20.14
CA ASP A 95 5.60 -13.03 -20.30
C ASP A 95 6.87 -13.24 -21.13
N ILE A 96 7.02 -12.48 -22.22
CA ILE A 96 8.24 -12.48 -23.04
C ILE A 96 9.46 -12.08 -22.21
N VAL A 97 9.33 -11.09 -21.32
CA VAL A 97 10.45 -10.70 -20.43
C VAL A 97 10.79 -11.82 -19.45
N CYS A 98 9.79 -12.51 -18.90
CA CYS A 98 9.99 -13.66 -18.03
C CYS A 98 10.71 -14.80 -18.75
N ASP A 99 10.30 -15.11 -19.99
CA ASP A 99 10.90 -16.15 -20.82
C ASP A 99 12.36 -15.82 -21.17
N LEU A 100 12.64 -14.59 -21.64
CA LEU A 100 13.98 -14.16 -22.02
C LEU A 100 14.94 -14.14 -20.82
N LEU A 101 14.45 -13.80 -19.63
CA LEU A 101 15.24 -13.77 -18.41
C LEU A 101 15.27 -15.13 -17.68
N GLY A 102 14.39 -16.06 -18.03
CA GLY A 102 14.22 -17.32 -17.30
C GLY A 102 13.77 -17.10 -15.85
N ALA A 103 12.89 -16.12 -15.62
CA ALA A 103 12.42 -15.72 -14.29
C ALA A 103 10.92 -15.96 -14.15
N LYS A 104 10.47 -16.28 -12.93
CA LYS A 104 9.03 -16.32 -12.59
C LYS A 104 8.63 -15.03 -11.90
N GLY A 105 7.33 -14.77 -11.80
CA GLY A 105 6.83 -13.51 -11.23
C GLY A 105 7.40 -13.19 -9.84
N LYS A 106 7.44 -14.16 -8.92
CA LYS A 106 7.96 -13.94 -7.56
C LYS A 106 9.48 -13.71 -7.50
N ASP A 107 10.22 -14.03 -8.57
CA ASP A 107 11.65 -13.79 -8.68
C ASP A 107 11.97 -12.34 -9.12
N ILE A 108 10.94 -11.61 -9.58
CA ILE A 108 11.06 -10.26 -10.11
C ILE A 108 10.60 -9.26 -9.06
N VAL A 109 11.50 -8.32 -8.70
CA VAL A 109 11.16 -7.08 -8.02
C VAL A 109 11.09 -5.98 -9.06
N TYR A 110 9.89 -5.51 -9.36
CA TYR A 110 9.66 -4.46 -10.34
C TYR A 110 9.48 -3.11 -9.67
N ILE A 111 10.26 -2.13 -10.12
CA ILE A 111 10.37 -0.80 -9.53
C ILE A 111 9.71 0.20 -10.49
N GLY A 112 8.74 0.96 -10.00
CA GLY A 112 8.05 1.98 -10.79
C GLY A 112 7.34 3.01 -9.90
N ASP A 113 6.85 4.07 -10.51
CA ASP A 113 6.16 5.19 -9.87
C ASP A 113 4.65 5.17 -10.14
N HIS A 114 4.22 4.58 -11.26
CA HIS A 114 2.81 4.58 -11.62
C HIS A 114 2.03 3.50 -10.87
N ILE A 115 1.34 3.89 -9.78
CA ILE A 115 0.61 2.99 -8.86
C ILE A 115 -0.29 1.98 -9.59
N PHE A 116 -1.00 2.41 -10.64
CA PHE A 116 -1.88 1.52 -11.38
C PHE A 116 -1.13 0.66 -12.40
N GLY A 117 -0.36 1.32 -13.26
CA GLY A 117 0.18 0.72 -14.48
C GLY A 117 1.43 -0.11 -14.23
N ASP A 118 2.25 0.26 -13.24
CA ASP A 118 3.46 -0.48 -12.87
C ASP A 118 3.21 -1.43 -11.70
N ILE A 119 2.55 -0.96 -10.65
CA ILE A 119 2.46 -1.70 -9.38
C ILE A 119 1.24 -2.63 -9.35
N LEU A 120 0.02 -2.07 -9.41
CA LEU A 120 -1.21 -2.85 -9.30
C LEU A 120 -1.30 -3.93 -10.37
N LYS A 121 -0.99 -3.59 -11.64
CA LYS A 121 -1.14 -4.53 -12.77
C LYS A 121 -0.09 -5.63 -12.77
N SER A 122 1.18 -5.33 -12.46
CA SER A 122 2.22 -6.36 -12.32
C SER A 122 1.92 -7.30 -11.16
N LYS A 123 1.47 -6.76 -10.02
CA LYS A 123 1.08 -7.56 -8.85
C LYS A 123 -0.10 -8.48 -9.14
N LYS A 124 -1.21 -7.94 -9.67
CA LYS A 124 -2.45 -8.71 -9.87
C LYS A 124 -2.37 -9.70 -11.03
N ARG A 125 -1.75 -9.32 -12.16
CA ARG A 125 -1.74 -10.18 -13.35
C ARG A 125 -0.60 -11.18 -13.35
N GLN A 126 0.56 -10.78 -12.84
CA GLN A 126 1.80 -11.56 -12.97
C GLN A 126 2.38 -12.03 -11.63
N GLY A 127 1.83 -11.57 -10.50
CA GLY A 127 2.34 -11.93 -9.17
C GLY A 127 3.76 -11.42 -8.91
N TRP A 128 4.15 -10.34 -9.60
CA TRP A 128 5.47 -9.72 -9.41
C TRP A 128 5.59 -9.11 -8.01
N ARG A 129 6.80 -9.10 -7.46
CA ARG A 129 7.11 -8.31 -6.26
C ARG A 129 7.28 -6.85 -6.69
N THR A 130 6.79 -5.93 -5.87
CA THR A 130 6.63 -4.53 -6.29
C THR A 130 7.34 -3.57 -5.36
N PHE A 131 8.03 -2.59 -5.95
CA PHE A 131 8.60 -1.45 -5.24
C PHE A 131 8.04 -0.18 -5.86
N LEU A 132 7.27 0.59 -5.08
CA LEU A 132 6.72 1.86 -5.52
C LEU A 132 7.63 3.02 -5.13
N VAL A 133 8.05 3.82 -6.10
CA VAL A 133 8.74 5.08 -5.88
C VAL A 133 7.70 6.20 -5.76
N ILE A 134 7.76 6.96 -4.67
CA ILE A 134 6.85 8.09 -4.40
C ILE A 134 7.71 9.32 -4.13
N PRO A 135 8.13 10.09 -5.15
CA PRO A 135 9.07 11.21 -4.98
C PRO A 135 8.64 12.24 -3.93
N GLU A 136 7.33 12.52 -3.86
CA GLU A 136 6.70 13.46 -2.92
C GLU A 136 6.89 13.04 -1.46
N LEU A 137 7.13 11.74 -1.22
CA LEU A 137 7.32 11.20 0.13
C LEU A 137 8.47 11.88 0.88
N ALA A 138 9.49 12.38 0.19
CA ALA A 138 10.59 13.10 0.83
C ALA A 138 10.10 14.36 1.57
N GLN A 139 9.20 15.13 0.94
CA GLN A 139 8.62 16.33 1.54
C GLN A 139 7.51 15.98 2.53
N GLU A 140 6.66 15.01 2.19
CA GLU A 140 5.61 14.51 3.08
C GLU A 140 6.17 14.05 4.44
N LEU A 141 7.30 13.33 4.45
CA LEU A 141 7.92 12.89 5.70
C LEU A 141 8.42 14.04 6.57
N HIS A 142 8.88 15.13 5.95
CA HIS A 142 9.30 16.33 6.67
C HIS A 142 8.10 17.00 7.35
N VAL A 143 7.02 17.25 6.60
CA VAL A 143 5.79 17.85 7.15
C VAL A 143 5.17 16.94 8.22
N TRP A 144 5.12 15.63 7.97
CA TRP A 144 4.58 14.64 8.91
C TRP A 144 5.30 14.65 10.26
N THR A 145 6.63 14.78 10.23
CA THR A 145 7.45 14.82 11.46
C THR A 145 7.26 16.14 12.19
N ASP A 146 7.36 17.26 11.47
CA ASP A 146 7.30 18.62 12.02
C ASP A 146 5.91 18.97 12.58
N LYS A 147 4.84 18.44 11.98
CA LYS A 147 3.43 18.70 12.34
C LYS A 147 2.79 17.54 13.11
N SER A 148 3.58 16.60 13.61
CA SER A 148 3.11 15.44 14.38
C SER A 148 2.23 15.79 15.58
N GLY A 149 2.42 16.97 16.19
CA GLY A 149 1.56 17.47 17.27
C GLY A 149 0.11 17.68 16.86
N ILE A 150 -0.14 18.21 15.65
CA ILE A 150 -1.50 18.44 15.12
C ILE A 150 -2.20 17.10 14.88
N PHE A 151 -1.48 16.13 14.32
CA PHE A 151 -2.03 14.77 14.13
C PHE A 151 -2.33 14.07 15.45
N SER A 152 -1.48 14.26 16.47
CA SER A 152 -1.71 13.71 17.81
C SER A 152 -2.95 14.34 18.47
N GLU A 153 -3.14 15.65 18.28
CA GLU A 153 -4.37 16.34 18.71
C GLU A 153 -5.60 15.74 18.02
N LEU A 154 -5.57 15.58 16.69
CA LEU A 154 -6.66 14.98 15.94
C LEU A 154 -7.00 13.57 16.45
N GLN A 155 -5.98 12.74 16.68
CA GLN A 155 -6.18 11.39 17.22
C GLN A 155 -6.80 11.42 18.64
N SER A 156 -6.40 12.38 19.47
CA SER A 156 -6.97 12.54 20.81
C SER A 156 -8.44 12.97 20.78
N LEU A 157 -8.83 13.82 19.83
CA LEU A 157 -10.22 14.24 19.64
C LEU A 157 -11.08 13.06 19.15
N ASP A 158 -10.58 12.25 18.22
CA ASP A 158 -11.26 11.02 17.75
C ASP A 158 -11.46 10.03 18.90
N CYS A 159 -10.47 9.84 19.77
CA CYS A 159 -10.59 8.99 20.96
C CYS A 159 -11.61 9.55 21.96
N PHE A 160 -11.60 10.85 22.22
CA PHE A 160 -12.54 11.48 23.14
C PHE A 160 -13.99 11.39 22.62
N LEU A 161 -14.19 11.56 21.32
CA LEU A 161 -15.49 11.33 20.67
C LEU A 161 -15.96 9.89 20.91
N ALA A 162 -15.09 8.90 20.72
CA ALA A 162 -15.42 7.50 20.98
C ALA A 162 -15.75 7.21 22.45
N GLU A 163 -15.10 7.90 23.41
CA GLU A 163 -15.40 7.78 24.84
C GLU A 163 -16.78 8.30 25.21
N LEU A 164 -17.24 9.40 24.60
CA LEU A 164 -18.58 9.93 24.80
C LEU A 164 -19.66 8.92 24.39
N TYR A 165 -19.44 8.19 23.31
CA TYR A 165 -20.39 7.17 22.81
C TYR A 165 -20.23 5.79 23.45
N LYS A 166 -19.16 5.54 24.21
CA LYS A 166 -18.78 4.20 24.69
C LYS A 166 -19.86 3.47 25.49
N HIS A 167 -20.67 4.22 26.25
CA HIS A 167 -21.70 3.68 27.14
C HIS A 167 -23.12 3.84 26.59
N LEU A 168 -23.27 4.38 25.38
CA LEU A 168 -24.54 4.51 24.70
C LEU A 168 -24.80 3.21 23.94
N ASP A 169 -25.87 2.52 24.32
CA ASP A 169 -26.38 1.36 23.59
C ASP A 169 -27.68 1.71 22.85
N SER A 170 -28.23 0.74 22.11
CA SER A 170 -29.48 0.93 21.34
C SER A 170 -30.70 1.24 22.21
N SER A 171 -30.60 1.20 23.54
CA SER A 171 -31.69 1.58 24.45
C SER A 171 -31.53 2.99 25.02
N SER A 172 -30.39 3.66 24.74
CA SER A 172 -30.14 5.01 25.20
C SER A 172 -30.92 6.04 24.38
N ASN A 173 -31.64 6.93 25.07
CA ASN A 173 -32.26 8.12 24.48
C ASN A 173 -31.38 9.38 24.66
N GLU A 174 -30.19 9.24 25.25
CA GLU A 174 -29.26 10.34 25.44
C GLU A 174 -28.46 10.58 24.16
N ARG A 175 -28.51 11.82 23.66
CA ARG A 175 -27.68 12.30 22.56
C ARG A 175 -26.67 13.30 23.11
N PRO A 176 -25.38 12.93 23.25
CA PRO A 176 -24.37 13.88 23.69
C PRO A 176 -24.23 15.00 22.65
N ASP A 177 -24.11 16.24 23.11
CA ASP A 177 -23.79 17.37 22.25
C ASP A 177 -22.32 17.30 21.82
N ILE A 178 -22.09 17.03 20.54
CA ILE A 178 -20.76 16.87 19.95
C ILE A 178 -20.39 18.03 19.02
N SER A 179 -21.23 19.05 18.88
CA SER A 179 -21.06 20.10 17.87
C SER A 179 -19.75 20.86 18.02
N SER A 180 -19.37 21.17 19.27
CA SER A 180 -18.09 21.82 19.58
C SER A 180 -16.87 20.96 19.24
N LEU A 181 -16.99 19.64 19.46
CA LEU A 181 -15.93 18.66 19.20
C LEU A 181 -15.78 18.42 17.70
N GLN A 182 -16.88 18.25 16.97
CA GLN A 182 -16.90 18.13 15.51
C GLN A 182 -16.29 19.37 14.85
N ARG A 183 -16.66 20.58 15.28
CA ARG A 183 -16.07 21.83 14.78
C ARG A 183 -14.57 21.87 15.03
N ARG A 184 -14.10 21.40 16.20
CA ARG A 184 -12.67 21.31 16.49
C ARG A 184 -11.96 20.30 15.58
N ILE A 185 -12.55 19.12 15.35
CA ILE A 185 -12.02 18.09 14.44
C ILE A 185 -11.92 18.64 13.01
N LYS A 186 -12.96 19.30 12.50
CA LYS A 186 -12.97 19.95 11.18
C LYS A 186 -11.84 20.98 11.07
N LYS A 187 -11.69 21.86 12.06
CA LYS A 187 -10.63 22.87 12.10
C LYS A 187 -9.22 22.26 12.13
N VAL A 188 -8.97 21.31 13.03
CA VAL A 188 -7.66 20.65 13.14
C VAL A 188 -7.31 19.88 11.87
N THR A 189 -8.31 19.25 11.25
CA THR A 189 -8.16 18.58 9.94
C THR A 189 -7.74 19.57 8.87
N HIS A 190 -8.44 20.70 8.76
CA HIS A 190 -8.11 21.75 7.79
C HIS A 190 -6.70 22.32 8.01
N ASP A 191 -6.36 22.70 9.24
CA ASP A 191 -5.04 23.24 9.60
C ASP A 191 -3.92 22.24 9.27
N MET A 192 -4.16 20.94 9.49
CA MET A 192 -3.22 19.88 9.15
C MET A 192 -3.05 19.75 7.64
N ASP A 193 -4.14 19.69 6.88
CA ASP A 193 -4.10 19.49 5.43
C ASP A 193 -3.41 20.68 4.74
N MET A 194 -3.66 21.91 5.20
CA MET A 194 -3.00 23.12 4.68
C MET A 194 -1.48 23.13 4.87
N CYS A 195 -0.92 22.33 5.79
CA CYS A 195 0.52 22.19 5.93
C CYS A 195 1.19 21.45 4.74
N TYR A 196 0.43 20.65 3.99
CA TYR A 196 0.91 19.92 2.82
C TYR A 196 0.63 20.65 1.50
N GLY A 197 -0.41 21.49 1.49
CA GLY A 197 -0.84 22.30 0.35
C GLY A 197 -2.37 22.39 0.28
N MET A 198 -2.90 23.09 -0.73
CA MET A 198 -4.35 23.30 -0.86
C MET A 198 -5.17 22.00 -0.97
N MET A 199 -4.57 20.92 -1.47
CA MET A 199 -5.22 19.61 -1.63
C MET A 199 -4.83 18.59 -0.54
N GLY A 200 -4.18 19.05 0.54
CA GLY A 200 -3.76 18.18 1.63
C GLY A 200 -2.62 17.24 1.28
N SER A 201 -2.45 16.22 2.13
CA SER A 201 -1.45 15.16 1.93
C SER A 201 -1.90 14.18 0.84
N LEU A 202 -0.93 13.66 0.09
CA LEU A 202 -1.15 12.56 -0.85
C LEU A 202 -1.77 11.32 -0.17
N PHE A 203 -1.52 11.15 1.14
CA PHE A 203 -1.90 9.94 1.88
C PHE A 203 -3.17 10.06 2.70
N ARG A 204 -3.60 11.27 3.05
CA ARG A 204 -4.74 11.48 3.95
C ARG A 204 -5.33 12.89 3.88
N SER A 205 -6.57 13.00 4.31
CA SER A 205 -7.17 14.23 4.81
C SER A 205 -7.61 13.96 6.25
N GLY A 206 -6.98 14.65 7.22
CA GLY A 206 -7.18 14.36 8.64
C GLY A 206 -6.88 12.90 9.01
N SER A 207 -7.85 12.23 9.64
CA SER A 207 -7.78 10.81 10.02
C SER A 207 -8.13 9.86 8.88
N ARG A 208 -8.64 10.36 7.75
CA ARG A 208 -9.14 9.55 6.62
C ARG A 208 -8.04 9.34 5.58
N GLN A 209 -7.74 8.07 5.27
CA GLN A 209 -6.76 7.72 4.24
C GLN A 209 -7.31 7.95 2.82
N THR A 210 -6.45 8.39 1.91
CA THR A 210 -6.82 8.55 0.50
C THR A 210 -6.90 7.21 -0.23
N LEU A 211 -7.54 7.22 -1.40
CA LEU A 211 -7.51 6.08 -2.32
C LEU A 211 -6.06 5.70 -2.67
N PHE A 212 -5.18 6.68 -2.89
CA PHE A 212 -3.77 6.42 -3.18
C PHE A 212 -3.10 5.64 -2.04
N ALA A 213 -3.22 6.09 -0.78
CA ALA A 213 -2.65 5.39 0.38
C ALA A 213 -3.15 3.94 0.46
N SER A 214 -4.46 3.71 0.26
CA SER A 214 -5.03 2.36 0.28
C SER A 214 -4.47 1.44 -0.82
N GLN A 215 -4.18 1.99 -2.00
CA GLN A 215 -3.59 1.25 -3.11
C GLN A 215 -2.11 0.95 -2.85
N VAL A 216 -1.36 1.91 -2.28
CA VAL A 216 0.03 1.72 -1.85
C VAL A 216 0.10 0.53 -0.88
N MET A 217 -0.67 0.57 0.21
CA MET A 217 -0.66 -0.49 1.23
C MET A 217 -1.06 -1.87 0.68
N ARG A 218 -1.96 -1.91 -0.31
CA ARG A 218 -2.50 -3.17 -0.85
C ARG A 218 -1.61 -3.79 -1.92
N TYR A 219 -0.93 -2.99 -2.74
CA TYR A 219 -0.29 -3.48 -3.97
C TYR A 219 1.22 -3.28 -4.03
N ALA A 220 1.78 -2.33 -3.28
CA ALA A 220 3.23 -2.11 -3.19
C ALA A 220 3.79 -2.96 -2.04
N ASP A 221 4.61 -3.97 -2.33
CA ASP A 221 5.28 -4.76 -1.28
C ASP A 221 6.29 -3.90 -0.51
N LEU A 222 6.96 -2.98 -1.22
CA LEU A 222 7.87 -1.98 -0.69
C LEU A 222 7.52 -0.62 -1.31
N TYR A 223 7.77 0.45 -0.58
CA TYR A 223 7.71 1.81 -1.12
C TYR A 223 8.77 2.70 -0.47
N ALA A 224 9.23 3.72 -1.20
CA ALA A 224 10.15 4.71 -0.67
C ALA A 224 10.12 5.98 -1.52
N ALA A 225 10.75 7.05 -1.02
CA ALA A 225 10.93 8.29 -1.78
C ALA A 225 11.78 8.09 -3.04
N SER A 226 12.75 7.17 -2.99
CA SER A 226 13.59 6.80 -4.12
C SER A 226 14.01 5.34 -4.04
N PHE A 227 14.16 4.70 -5.20
CA PHE A 227 14.70 3.35 -5.32
C PHE A 227 16.15 3.24 -4.84
N ILE A 228 16.87 4.37 -4.78
CA ILE A 228 18.27 4.40 -4.32
C ILE A 228 18.41 3.90 -2.88
N ASN A 229 17.34 4.01 -2.07
CA ASN A 229 17.35 3.57 -0.68
C ASN A 229 17.65 2.06 -0.52
N LEU A 230 17.45 1.26 -1.57
CA LEU A 230 17.86 -0.15 -1.59
C LEU A 230 19.37 -0.35 -1.42
N ILE A 231 20.20 0.64 -1.76
CA ILE A 231 21.66 0.55 -1.61
C ILE A 231 22.10 0.43 -0.14
N TYR A 232 21.28 0.90 0.79
CA TYR A 232 21.57 0.88 2.22
C TYR A 232 21.21 -0.47 2.89
N TYR A 233 20.65 -1.41 2.12
CA TYR A 233 20.28 -2.74 2.60
C TYR A 233 21.16 -3.82 1.96
N PRO A 234 21.57 -4.87 2.71
CA PRO A 234 22.28 -6.00 2.12
C PRO A 234 21.37 -6.81 1.19
N PHE A 235 21.94 -7.49 0.20
CA PHE A 235 21.15 -8.31 -0.74
C PHE A 235 20.43 -9.50 -0.08
N SER A 236 20.84 -9.91 1.12
CA SER A 236 20.21 -10.95 1.91
C SER A 236 19.18 -10.41 2.93
N TYR A 237 18.79 -9.13 2.81
CA TYR A 237 17.86 -8.51 3.75
C TYR A 237 16.45 -9.09 3.62
N LEU A 238 15.84 -9.44 4.75
CA LEU A 238 14.44 -9.86 4.82
C LEU A 238 13.58 -8.67 5.30
N PHE A 239 12.87 -8.04 4.38
CA PHE A 239 11.88 -7.03 4.72
C PHE A 239 10.70 -7.68 5.46
N ARG A 240 10.32 -7.12 6.62
CA ARG A 240 9.28 -7.67 7.50
C ARG A 240 8.15 -6.66 7.68
N ALA A 241 6.92 -7.15 7.60
CA ALA A 241 5.71 -6.45 8.03
C ALA A 241 5.05 -7.26 9.15
N ALA A 242 4.29 -6.59 10.02
CA ALA A 242 3.47 -7.28 11.01
C ALA A 242 2.39 -8.13 10.32
N HIS A 243 2.04 -9.27 10.90
CA HIS A 243 0.93 -10.07 10.39
C HIS A 243 -0.38 -9.33 10.66
N VAL A 244 -1.22 -9.22 9.63
CA VAL A 244 -2.53 -8.59 9.75
C VAL A 244 -3.48 -9.59 10.40
N LEU A 245 -4.12 -9.18 11.48
CA LEU A 245 -5.16 -9.94 12.16
C LEU A 245 -6.52 -9.33 11.86
N MET A 246 -7.52 -10.18 11.65
CA MET A 246 -8.92 -9.77 11.64
C MET A 246 -9.34 -9.33 13.05
N PRO A 247 -10.38 -8.48 13.19
CA PRO A 247 -10.79 -7.98 14.50
C PRO A 247 -11.06 -9.09 15.54
N HIS A 248 -11.71 -10.19 15.13
CA HIS A 248 -12.01 -11.33 16.01
C HIS A 248 -10.78 -12.16 16.41
N GLU A 249 -9.66 -12.04 15.70
CA GLU A 249 -8.41 -12.72 16.07
C GLU A 249 -7.63 -11.91 17.12
N SER A 250 -7.94 -10.61 17.26
CA SER A 250 -7.29 -9.72 18.23
C SER A 250 -8.00 -9.69 19.58
N THR A 251 -9.30 -10.03 19.63
CA THR A 251 -10.13 -9.94 20.84
C THR A 251 -10.27 -11.25 21.59
N VAL A 252 -9.89 -12.38 20.99
CA VAL A 252 -10.05 -13.72 21.57
C VAL A 252 -8.70 -14.23 22.06
N GLU A 253 -8.59 -14.41 23.37
CA GLU A 253 -7.48 -15.17 23.94
C GLU A 253 -7.62 -16.64 23.52
N HIS A 254 -6.50 -17.29 23.16
CA HIS A 254 -6.46 -18.72 22.83
C HIS A 254 -6.72 -19.63 24.05
N ALA A 255 -7.78 -19.37 24.82
CA ALA A 255 -8.38 -20.35 25.68
C ALA A 255 -9.21 -21.28 24.80
N HIS A 256 -9.01 -22.59 24.95
CA HIS A 256 -9.97 -23.58 24.46
C HIS A 256 -11.29 -23.32 25.18
N VAL A 257 -12.16 -22.51 24.59
CA VAL A 257 -13.56 -22.49 24.97
C VAL A 257 -14.08 -23.85 24.51
N GLY A 258 -14.21 -24.77 25.47
CA GLY A 258 -14.99 -25.99 25.25
C GLY A 258 -16.34 -25.54 24.75
N VAL A 259 -16.62 -25.82 23.48
CA VAL A 259 -17.90 -25.52 22.85
C VAL A 259 -18.91 -26.44 23.53
N ALA A 260 -19.39 -26.02 24.69
CA ALA A 260 -20.60 -26.60 25.25
C ALA A 260 -21.74 -26.09 24.38
N ASP A 261 -22.12 -26.94 23.43
CA ASP A 261 -23.34 -26.96 22.63
C ASP A 261 -24.32 -25.80 22.89
N ALA A 262 -24.18 -24.75 22.09
CA ALA A 262 -25.31 -23.95 21.66
C ALA A 262 -25.05 -23.62 20.19
N GLU A 263 -25.64 -24.42 19.30
CA GLU A 263 -25.58 -24.22 17.86
C GLU A 263 -25.96 -22.78 17.52
N SER A 264 -25.02 -22.04 16.94
CA SER A 264 -25.36 -20.79 16.27
C SER A 264 -26.19 -21.15 15.03
N PRO A 265 -27.41 -20.62 14.86
CA PRO A 265 -28.32 -21.01 13.77
C PRO A 265 -27.79 -20.67 12.36
N LEU A 266 -26.64 -20.00 12.26
CA LEU A 266 -25.98 -19.62 11.00
C LEU A 266 -24.69 -20.42 10.72
N ALA A 267 -24.25 -21.28 11.64
CA ALA A 267 -22.99 -22.02 11.51
C ALA A 267 -23.23 -23.46 11.00
N THR A 268 -23.47 -23.62 9.70
CA THR A 268 -23.51 -24.95 9.05
C THR A 268 -22.11 -25.51 8.82
N ARG A 269 -21.40 -25.85 9.90
CA ARG A 269 -20.20 -26.70 9.80
C ARG A 269 -20.26 -27.80 10.85
N ASN A 270 -20.66 -29.00 10.40
CA ASN A 270 -20.41 -30.26 11.09
C ASN A 270 -18.94 -30.34 11.53
N ARG A 271 -18.70 -30.22 12.84
CA ARG A 271 -17.42 -30.60 13.44
C ARG A 271 -17.63 -31.95 14.08
N HIS A 272 -17.05 -32.99 13.49
CA HIS A 272 -16.81 -34.24 14.20
C HIS A 272 -15.61 -34.00 15.12
N ASP A 273 -15.85 -34.07 16.43
CA ASP A 273 -14.78 -34.08 17.43
C ASP A 273 -13.92 -35.33 17.26
N LEU A 274 -12.60 -35.11 17.12
CA LEU A 274 -11.61 -36.13 17.34
C LEU A 274 -10.87 -35.77 18.63
N ASP A 275 -11.08 -36.67 19.58
CA ASP A 275 -10.56 -36.73 20.95
C ASP A 275 -9.03 -36.52 21.01
N LEU A 276 -8.59 -35.53 21.79
CA LEU A 276 -7.19 -35.31 22.14
C LEU A 276 -7.06 -35.07 23.64
N ASN A 277 -7.37 -36.10 24.42
CA ASN A 277 -6.83 -36.25 25.76
C ASN A 277 -5.42 -36.86 25.66
N ASP A 278 -4.39 -36.03 25.54
CA ASP A 278 -3.12 -36.31 26.24
C ASP A 278 -2.18 -35.10 26.27
N MET A 279 -1.51 -34.94 27.41
CA MET A 279 -0.42 -34.01 27.78
C MET A 279 -0.76 -32.93 28.82
N GLU A 280 -0.88 -33.38 30.06
CA GLU A 280 -0.27 -32.65 31.18
C GLU A 280 1.24 -32.52 30.96
N THR A 281 1.76 -31.28 31.00
CA THR A 281 2.98 -30.84 31.72
C THR A 281 3.68 -29.67 31.02
N ALA A 282 3.46 -28.44 31.50
CA ALA A 282 4.48 -27.40 31.51
C ALA A 282 4.04 -26.24 32.42
N LYS A 283 4.63 -26.15 33.61
CA LYS A 283 4.55 -24.98 34.50
C LYS A 283 5.20 -23.78 33.79
N ARG A 284 4.40 -22.94 33.12
CA ARG A 284 4.87 -21.64 32.62
C ARG A 284 4.47 -20.54 33.60
N HIS A 285 5.46 -19.76 34.01
CA HIS A 285 5.36 -18.72 35.03
C HIS A 285 4.24 -17.72 34.70
N GLN A 286 3.36 -17.47 35.67
CA GLN A 286 2.32 -16.45 35.60
C GLN A 286 2.96 -15.07 35.55
N LEU A 287 2.84 -14.38 34.41
CA LEU A 287 2.92 -12.93 34.38
C LEU A 287 1.56 -12.40 34.84
N THR A 288 1.57 -11.57 35.87
CA THR A 288 0.38 -10.90 36.40
C THR A 288 -0.24 -10.03 35.31
N ARG A 289 -1.50 -10.32 35.01
CA ARG A 289 -2.29 -9.76 33.92
C ARG A 289 -3.02 -8.50 34.39
N SER A 290 -3.14 -7.50 33.52
CA SER A 290 -4.23 -6.53 33.59
C SER A 290 -5.52 -7.21 33.15
N VAL A 291 -6.51 -7.23 34.03
CA VAL A 291 -7.83 -7.81 33.76
C VAL A 291 -8.58 -6.86 32.84
N SER A 292 -9.06 -7.34 31.69
CA SER A 292 -10.15 -6.66 30.98
C SER A 292 -11.36 -6.66 31.90
N GLU A 293 -11.75 -5.49 32.40
CA GLU A 293 -12.91 -5.33 33.29
C GLU A 293 -14.25 -5.58 32.59
N ILE A 294 -14.23 -5.74 31.26
CA ILE A 294 -15.43 -6.02 30.48
C ILE A 294 -15.64 -7.54 30.48
N ARG A 295 -16.35 -8.05 31.49
CA ARG A 295 -17.11 -9.29 31.39
C ARG A 295 -18.47 -8.95 30.79
N PRO A 296 -18.69 -9.10 29.47
CA PRO A 296 -20.03 -8.92 28.93
C PRO A 296 -20.94 -9.97 29.59
N PRO A 297 -22.08 -9.56 30.18
CA PRO A 297 -22.98 -10.46 30.90
C PRO A 297 -23.63 -11.52 30.01
N LEU A 298 -23.49 -11.40 28.68
CA LEU A 298 -24.04 -12.31 27.68
C LEU A 298 -23.02 -12.54 26.55
N PHE A 299 -22.89 -13.78 26.08
CA PHE A 299 -22.12 -14.12 24.87
C PHE A 299 -22.74 -13.55 23.59
N TYR A 300 -24.02 -13.21 23.63
CA TYR A 300 -24.78 -12.66 22.52
C TYR A 300 -25.65 -11.49 23.02
N PRO A 301 -25.70 -10.36 22.30
CA PRO A 301 -26.66 -9.31 22.60
C PRO A 301 -28.09 -9.85 22.43
N GLN A 302 -29.02 -9.40 23.28
CA GLN A 302 -30.43 -9.75 23.11
C GLN A 302 -30.96 -9.13 21.81
N THR A 303 -31.87 -9.85 21.13
CA THR A 303 -32.52 -9.35 19.92
C THR A 303 -33.24 -8.04 20.25
N PRO A 304 -32.91 -6.92 19.58
CA PRO A 304 -33.59 -5.64 19.82
C PRO A 304 -35.09 -5.80 19.61
N GLN A 305 -35.90 -5.29 20.55
CA GLN A 305 -37.37 -5.36 20.46
C GLN A 305 -37.98 -4.17 19.72
N GLU A 306 -37.22 -3.09 19.53
CA GLU A 306 -37.66 -1.88 18.85
C GLU A 306 -36.58 -1.42 17.86
N ILE A 307 -37.01 -0.88 16.72
CA ILE A 307 -36.12 -0.31 15.71
C ILE A 307 -35.82 1.13 16.13
N THR A 308 -34.65 1.36 16.72
CA THR A 308 -34.15 2.70 17.00
C THR A 308 -33.28 3.17 15.83
N HIS A 309 -33.90 3.77 14.82
CA HIS A 309 -33.18 4.45 13.73
C HIS A 309 -33.14 5.95 14.03
N CYS A 310 -32.05 6.45 14.59
CA CYS A 310 -31.76 7.87 14.60
C CYS A 310 -30.99 8.17 13.32
N HIS A 311 -31.53 9.03 12.45
CA HIS A 311 -30.73 9.62 11.39
C HIS A 311 -29.66 10.48 12.05
N ASP A 312 -28.39 10.20 11.76
CA ASP A 312 -27.34 11.20 11.89
C ASP A 312 -27.63 12.21 10.77
N GLU A 313 -28.18 13.37 11.12
CA GLU A 313 -28.29 14.51 10.20
C GLU A 313 -26.87 15.07 10.01
N ASP A 314 -26.10 14.41 9.13
CA ASP A 314 -24.78 14.84 8.66
C ASP A 314 -24.89 15.82 7.46
N ASP A 315 -26.11 16.21 7.06
CA ASP A 315 -26.37 17.09 5.92
C ASP A 315 -26.41 18.57 6.36
N ASP A 316 -25.31 19.27 6.03
CA ASP A 316 -25.25 20.66 5.54
C ASP A 316 -25.90 21.80 6.36
N ASP A 317 -25.36 22.11 7.55
CA ASP A 317 -25.51 23.45 8.18
C ASP A 317 -24.54 24.52 7.59
N GLU A 318 -24.04 24.33 6.36
CA GLU A 318 -23.21 25.35 5.68
C GLU A 318 -24.06 26.39 4.90
N GLU A 319 -25.37 26.16 4.70
CA GLU A 319 -26.23 27.15 4.01
C GLU A 319 -26.83 28.22 4.95
N GLU A 320 -26.89 28.01 6.28
CA GLU A 320 -27.51 29.00 7.18
C GLU A 320 -26.57 30.17 7.58
N GLU A 321 -25.24 30.02 7.46
CA GLU A 321 -24.30 31.12 7.79
C GLU A 321 -24.09 32.12 6.63
N GLU A 322 -24.45 31.78 5.37
CA GLU A 322 -24.34 32.72 4.24
C GLU A 322 -25.56 33.64 4.07
N GLU A 323 -26.75 33.27 4.57
CA GLU A 323 -27.95 34.13 4.48
C GLU A 323 -27.95 35.28 5.51
N GLU A 324 -27.21 35.18 6.63
CA GLU A 324 -27.12 36.26 7.62
C GLU A 324 -26.11 37.37 7.25
N GLU A 325 -25.16 37.13 6.33
CA GLU A 325 -24.21 38.17 5.88
C GLU A 325 -24.72 38.99 4.67
N GLU A 326 -25.81 38.59 4.00
CA GLU A 326 -26.43 39.39 2.92
C GLU A 326 -27.53 40.36 3.41
N GLU A 327 -27.91 40.34 4.70
CA GLU A 327 -28.95 41.23 5.27
C GLU A 327 -28.44 42.38 6.18
N GLU A 328 -27.13 42.63 6.31
CA GLU A 328 -26.59 43.84 7.01
C GLU A 328 -26.05 44.97 6.10
#